data_AF-A0A179SAJ3-F1
#
_entry.id   AF-A0A179SAJ3-F1
#
_cell.length_a   1.000
_cell.length_b   1.000
_cell.length_c   1.000
_cell.angle_alpha   90.00
_cell.angle_beta   90.00
_cell.angle_gamma   90.00
#
_symmetry.space_group_name_H-M   'P 1'
#
loop_
_entity.id
_entity.type
_entity.pdbx_description
1 polymer ?
#
loop_
_entity_poly.entity_id
_entity_poly.type
_entity_poly.pdbx_seq_one_letter_code
_entity_poly.pdbx_strand_id
1 'polypeptide(L)'
;MATFVLPRRDLAGMPARQFLHGFGLVLMAAFIFFACFAFSDTSPYDIVAIPTIVLWVLLGVRLYRGAVPLVAVLLVYVGATVVALMPYLDEELPPVWTVQLCYLAVTGIFFTMFFSDESDRRIELALKVYTASTLFSAALGIGGYLELIGNEELFSKYGRASGTFQDPNVFGSFLTLGAFYLLHDLLTGRARRPLLSGLGLAILLAGVFLSFSRGSWGGTVAMGALMVLMLYRTSAPYLRRRIVILAALTAGFGAVAMVGLLSIGEVRETFAKRAAVTQDYDEGETGRFGNQLRGIGMLIEDPLGMGPLRWRRTFNLEPHNSYIGAFANGGWIAGVAFVFLVLMTARVGFRLMSQDTPYRRHAQIVVPALLMFFLQAMQIDMEKWRHVYMMLGIVWGLEAARVRWLAGGEA
;
A
#
# COMPACT_ATOMS: atom_id res chain seq x y z
N MET A 1 27.84 -33.02 29.37
CA MET A 1 27.43 -31.64 29.71
C MET A 1 25.96 -31.65 30.02
N ALA A 2 25.61 -31.40 31.28
CA ALA A 2 24.22 -31.38 31.74
C ALA A 2 23.47 -30.20 31.09
N THR A 3 22.45 -30.52 30.32
CA THR A 3 21.52 -29.55 29.74
C THR A 3 20.70 -28.93 30.89
N PHE A 4 21.00 -27.68 31.22
CA PHE A 4 20.18 -26.89 32.12
C PHE A 4 18.86 -26.55 31.41
N VAL A 5 17.87 -27.43 31.57
CA VAL A 5 16.49 -27.15 31.12
C VAL A 5 15.93 -26.12 32.10
N LEU A 6 15.95 -24.85 31.71
CA LEU A 6 15.18 -23.82 32.39
C LEU A 6 13.71 -24.28 32.40
N PRO A 7 13.02 -24.25 33.55
CA PRO A 7 11.61 -24.63 33.59
C PRO A 7 10.84 -23.74 32.63
N ARG A 8 10.14 -24.36 31.68
CA ARG A 8 9.06 -23.69 30.93
C ARG A 8 8.04 -23.26 31.98
N ARG A 9 8.14 -22.01 32.45
CA ARG A 9 7.02 -21.37 33.13
C ARG A 9 5.88 -21.37 32.12
N ASP A 10 4.87 -22.14 32.44
CA ASP A 10 3.61 -22.17 31.73
C ASP A 10 2.92 -20.81 31.92
N LEU A 11 3.31 -19.83 31.11
CA LEU A 11 2.80 -18.44 31.13
C LEU A 11 1.50 -18.31 30.31
N ALA A 12 0.82 -19.44 30.04
CA ALA A 12 -0.45 -19.47 29.32
C ALA A 12 -1.64 -18.97 30.18
N GLY A 13 -1.45 -18.77 31.49
CA GLY A 13 -2.54 -18.57 32.45
C GLY A 13 -2.73 -17.19 33.08
N MET A 14 -2.06 -16.11 32.65
CA MET A 14 -2.28 -14.79 33.28
C MET A 14 -3.39 -14.00 32.54
N PRO A 15 -4.49 -13.60 33.23
CA PRO A 15 -5.52 -12.71 32.68
C PRO A 15 -4.93 -11.43 32.06
N ALA A 16 -3.83 -10.94 32.63
CA ALA A 16 -3.09 -9.78 32.14
C ALA A 16 -2.52 -9.98 30.72
N ARG A 17 -1.97 -11.16 30.39
CA ARG A 17 -1.41 -11.41 29.05
C ARG A 17 -2.52 -11.45 27.99
N GLN A 18 -3.62 -12.14 28.28
CA GLN A 18 -4.78 -12.18 27.38
C GLN A 18 -5.38 -10.78 27.17
N PHE A 19 -5.49 -10.00 28.25
CA PHE A 19 -5.91 -8.60 28.18
C PHE A 19 -4.96 -7.77 27.30
N LEU A 20 -3.64 -7.84 27.53
CA LEU A 20 -2.64 -7.11 26.74
C LEU A 20 -2.66 -7.52 25.25
N HIS A 21 -2.85 -8.80 24.95
CA HIS A 21 -3.03 -9.27 23.57
C HIS A 21 -4.30 -8.69 22.94
N GLY A 22 -5.44 -8.71 23.65
CA GLY A 22 -6.70 -8.14 23.18
C GLY A 22 -6.58 -6.63 22.94
N PHE A 23 -6.00 -5.90 23.90
CA PHE A 23 -5.71 -4.48 23.78
C PHE A 23 -4.75 -4.18 22.62
N GLY A 24 -3.71 -4.99 22.44
CA GLY A 24 -2.78 -4.87 21.31
C GLY A 24 -3.44 -5.06 19.95
N LEU A 25 -4.48 -5.90 19.85
CA LEU A 25 -5.27 -6.04 18.62
C LEU A 25 -6.18 -4.82 18.38
N VAL A 26 -6.73 -4.21 19.43
CA VAL A 26 -7.50 -2.96 19.32
C VAL A 26 -6.59 -1.83 18.86
N LEU A 27 -5.40 -1.69 19.45
CA LEU A 27 -4.41 -0.72 19.02
C LEU A 27 -3.97 -0.96 17.57
N MET A 28 -3.75 -2.22 17.17
CA MET A 28 -3.47 -2.56 15.77
C MET A 28 -4.61 -2.19 14.82
N ALA A 29 -5.87 -2.41 15.22
CA ALA A 29 -7.02 -2.01 14.43
C ALA A 29 -7.10 -0.49 14.30
N ALA A 30 -6.89 0.27 15.37
CA ALA A 30 -6.81 1.72 15.31
C ALA A 30 -5.65 2.19 14.41
N PHE A 31 -4.48 1.56 14.56
CA PHE A 31 -3.29 1.84 13.77
C PHE A 31 -3.56 1.68 12.27
N ILE A 32 -4.19 0.58 11.85
CA ILE A 32 -4.55 0.35 10.44
C ILE A 32 -5.69 1.26 10.00
N PHE A 33 -6.71 1.47 10.82
CA PHE A 33 -7.87 2.29 10.46
C PHE A 33 -7.46 3.74 10.19
N PHE A 34 -6.56 4.29 11.01
CA PHE A 34 -6.11 5.67 10.87
C PHE A 34 -5.15 5.91 9.69
N ALA A 35 -4.81 4.87 8.91
CA ALA A 35 -3.99 5.03 7.71
C ALA A 35 -4.61 5.98 6.66
N CYS A 36 -5.93 6.21 6.71
CA CYS A 36 -6.60 7.18 5.85
C CYS A 36 -6.39 8.64 6.26
N PHE A 37 -5.95 8.93 7.48
CA PHE A 37 -5.78 10.31 7.96
C PHE A 37 -4.40 10.84 7.57
N ALA A 38 -4.37 11.62 6.47
CA ALA A 38 -3.13 12.16 5.90
C ALA A 38 -3.19 13.69 5.67
N PHE A 39 -4.10 14.39 6.36
CA PHE A 39 -4.27 15.84 6.22
C PHE A 39 -3.43 16.69 7.20
N SER A 40 -2.75 16.08 8.18
CA SER A 40 -1.95 16.76 9.20
C SER A 40 -0.55 16.13 9.31
N ASP A 41 0.45 16.95 9.66
CA ASP A 41 1.83 16.53 9.90
C ASP A 41 1.94 15.49 11.04
N THR A 42 1.04 15.58 12.03
CA THR A 42 0.88 14.54 13.06
C THR A 42 -0.47 13.87 12.88
N SER A 43 -0.46 12.66 12.31
CA SER A 43 -1.69 11.92 12.10
C SER A 43 -2.06 11.05 13.31
N PRO A 44 -3.35 10.72 13.50
CA PRO A 44 -3.76 9.69 14.46
C PRO A 44 -3.05 8.34 14.25
N TYR A 45 -2.63 8.03 13.01
CA TYR A 45 -1.83 6.83 12.72
C TYR A 45 -0.51 6.86 13.47
N ASP A 46 0.21 7.98 13.46
CA ASP A 46 1.55 8.07 14.08
C ASP A 46 1.48 8.06 15.61
N ILE A 47 0.42 8.66 16.18
CA ILE A 47 0.16 8.64 17.63
C ILE A 47 -0.05 7.21 18.14
N VAL A 48 -0.79 6.40 17.38
CA VAL A 48 -1.10 5.02 17.78
C VAL A 48 0.02 4.04 17.41
N ALA A 49 0.85 4.36 16.41
CA ALA A 49 1.94 3.52 15.92
C ALA A 49 2.91 3.09 17.03
N ILE A 50 3.49 4.06 17.74
CA ILE A 50 4.57 3.80 18.69
C ILE A 50 4.10 2.92 19.87
N PRO A 51 2.98 3.24 20.57
CA PRO A 51 2.46 2.37 21.63
C PRO A 51 2.13 0.96 21.12
N THR A 52 1.59 0.84 19.91
CA THR A 52 1.27 -0.45 19.29
C THR A 52 2.53 -1.29 19.07
N ILE A 53 3.56 -0.69 18.46
CA ILE A 53 4.83 -1.36 18.17
C ILE A 53 5.50 -1.81 19.46
N VAL A 54 5.64 -0.91 20.45
CA VAL A 54 6.26 -1.21 21.74
C VAL A 54 5.52 -2.35 22.43
N LEU A 55 4.18 -2.29 22.51
CA LEU A 55 3.38 -3.34 23.14
C LEU A 55 3.61 -4.70 22.46
N TRP A 56 3.55 -4.77 21.14
CA TRP A 56 3.73 -6.04 20.43
C TRP A 56 5.17 -6.58 20.50
N VAL A 57 6.18 -5.70 20.55
CA VAL A 57 7.56 -6.09 20.85
C VAL A 57 7.65 -6.72 22.25
N LEU A 58 7.02 -6.11 23.25
CA LEU A 58 6.95 -6.67 24.62
C LEU A 58 6.15 -7.99 24.68
N LEU A 59 5.13 -8.15 23.84
CA LEU A 59 4.39 -9.40 23.66
C LEU A 59 5.16 -10.47 22.87
N GLY A 60 6.33 -10.13 22.33
CA GLY A 60 7.28 -11.07 21.74
C GLY A 60 7.06 -11.36 20.26
N VAL A 61 6.71 -10.36 19.44
CA VAL A 61 6.76 -10.50 17.97
C VAL A 61 8.16 -10.93 17.51
N ARG A 62 8.24 -11.81 16.51
CA ARG A 62 9.50 -12.43 16.09
C ARG A 62 9.82 -12.11 14.64
N LEU A 63 11.11 -12.03 14.36
CA LEU A 63 11.62 -12.00 12.99
C LEU A 63 11.89 -13.44 12.53
N TYR A 64 11.20 -13.84 11.46
CA TYR A 64 11.33 -15.19 10.89
C TYR A 64 12.19 -15.19 9.63
N ARG A 65 12.79 -16.35 9.32
CA ARG A 65 13.75 -16.51 8.20
C ARG A 65 13.22 -16.02 6.85
N GLY A 66 11.93 -16.26 6.55
CA GLY A 66 11.33 -15.81 5.29
C GLY A 66 11.17 -14.29 5.18
N ALA A 67 11.23 -13.55 6.29
CA ALA A 67 11.14 -12.09 6.32
C ALA A 67 12.51 -11.39 6.20
N VAL A 68 13.61 -12.11 6.47
CA VAL A 68 14.97 -11.53 6.49
C VAL A 68 15.35 -10.82 5.18
N PRO A 69 15.02 -11.31 3.97
CA PRO A 69 15.39 -10.61 2.74
C PRO A 69 14.78 -9.21 2.64
N LEU A 70 13.52 -9.03 3.05
CA LEU A 70 12.89 -7.70 3.08
C LEU A 70 13.63 -6.76 4.05
N VAL A 71 13.90 -7.23 5.27
CA VAL A 71 14.59 -6.43 6.29
C VAL A 71 15.95 -5.97 5.79
N ALA A 72 16.74 -6.89 5.21
CA ALA A 72 18.06 -6.57 4.68
C ALA A 72 17.99 -5.49 3.59
N VAL A 73 17.07 -5.63 2.63
CA VAL A 73 16.93 -4.67 1.52
C VAL A 73 16.43 -3.30 2.01
N LEU A 74 15.48 -3.26 2.95
CA LEU A 74 15.03 -2.00 3.55
C LEU A 74 16.16 -1.30 4.31
N LEU A 75 16.96 -2.03 5.07
CA LEU A 75 18.12 -1.45 5.77
C LEU A 75 19.17 -0.91 4.81
N VAL A 76 19.44 -1.60 3.69
CA VAL A 76 20.35 -1.11 2.65
C VAL A 76 19.79 0.15 1.99
N TYR A 77 18.51 0.14 1.61
CA TYR A 77 17.85 1.29 0.97
C TYR A 77 17.88 2.53 1.86
N VAL A 78 17.44 2.39 3.12
CA VAL A 78 17.43 3.50 4.08
C VAL A 78 18.85 3.90 4.48
N GLY A 79 19.74 2.94 4.73
CA GLY A 79 21.13 3.21 5.10
C GLY A 79 21.87 4.01 4.03
N ALA A 80 21.71 3.66 2.75
CA ALA A 80 22.26 4.43 1.64
C ALA A 80 21.71 5.86 1.58
N THR A 81 20.40 6.02 1.84
CA THR A 81 19.75 7.34 1.90
C THR A 81 20.25 8.18 3.07
N VAL A 82 20.50 7.58 4.23
CA VAL A 82 21.10 8.24 5.40
C VAL A 82 22.54 8.68 5.12
N VAL A 83 23.31 7.88 4.37
CA VAL A 83 24.66 8.28 3.94
C VAL A 83 24.59 9.48 2.99
N ALA A 84 23.66 9.47 2.03
CA ALA A 84 23.45 10.58 1.10
C ALA A 84 22.92 11.86 1.78
N LEU A 85 22.33 11.75 2.98
CA LEU A 85 21.92 12.89 3.80
C LEU A 85 23.10 13.65 4.42
N MET A 86 24.24 13.00 4.67
CA MET A 86 25.35 13.56 5.45
C MET A 86 25.77 15.00 5.08
N PRO A 87 25.84 15.39 3.79
CA PRO A 87 26.22 16.74 3.40
C PRO A 87 25.16 17.82 3.69
N TYR A 88 23.95 17.43 4.09
CA TYR A 88 22.76 18.30 4.19
C TYR A 88 22.12 18.26 5.58
N LEU A 89 22.88 17.90 6.62
CA LEU A 89 22.39 17.80 8.00
C LEU A 89 22.06 19.16 8.63
N ASP A 90 22.61 20.24 8.09
CA ASP A 90 22.37 21.62 8.50
C ASP A 90 21.09 22.23 7.87
N GLU A 91 20.51 21.56 6.87
CA GLU A 91 19.22 21.94 6.30
C GLU A 91 18.04 21.33 7.09
N GLU A 92 16.90 22.02 7.16
CA GLU A 92 15.75 21.56 7.94
C GLU A 92 14.99 20.39 7.28
N LEU A 93 14.74 20.47 5.97
CA LEU A 93 13.84 19.54 5.27
C LEU A 93 14.44 18.15 4.98
N PRO A 94 15.70 18.01 4.48
CA PRO A 94 16.27 16.70 4.16
C PRO A 94 16.35 15.74 5.36
N PRO A 95 16.77 16.17 6.58
CA PRO A 95 16.75 15.29 7.75
C PRO A 95 15.34 14.83 8.13
N VAL A 96 14.36 15.74 8.16
CA VAL A 96 12.96 15.40 8.48
C VAL A 96 12.41 14.38 7.49
N TRP A 97 12.66 14.58 6.19
CA TRP A 97 12.24 13.64 5.15
C TRP A 97 12.86 12.26 5.33
N THR A 98 14.16 12.19 5.63
CA THR A 98 14.87 10.92 5.84
C THR A 98 14.42 10.22 7.12
N VAL A 99 14.11 10.96 8.19
CA VAL A 99 13.53 10.39 9.43
C VAL A 99 12.16 9.78 9.15
N GLN A 100 11.31 10.43 8.35
CA GLN A 100 10.03 9.86 7.92
C GLN A 100 10.23 8.55 7.15
N LEU A 101 11.23 8.49 6.26
CA LEU A 101 11.58 7.25 5.55
C LEU A 101 12.04 6.14 6.50
N CYS A 102 12.92 6.45 7.46
CA CYS A 102 13.37 5.51 8.49
C CYS A 102 12.19 4.96 9.31
N TYR A 103 11.30 5.84 9.75
CA TYR A 103 10.08 5.49 10.48
C TYR A 103 9.21 4.52 9.68
N LEU A 104 9.01 4.77 8.39
CA LEU A 104 8.21 3.88 7.55
C LEU A 104 8.87 2.52 7.31
N ALA A 105 10.20 2.48 7.15
CA ALA A 105 10.92 1.20 7.08
C ALA A 105 10.77 0.40 8.37
N VAL A 106 10.89 1.04 9.54
CA VAL A 106 10.68 0.40 10.85
C VAL A 106 9.24 -0.13 10.99
N THR A 107 8.23 0.67 10.62
CA THR A 107 6.83 0.21 10.65
C THR A 107 6.59 -0.95 9.67
N GLY A 108 7.18 -0.93 8.49
CA GLY A 108 7.13 -2.04 7.52
C GLY A 108 7.76 -3.34 8.05
N ILE A 109 8.93 -3.25 8.69
CA ILE A 109 9.58 -4.38 9.36
C ILE A 109 8.67 -4.92 10.49
N PHE A 110 8.10 -4.02 11.30
CA PHE A 110 7.16 -4.39 12.34
C PHE A 110 5.93 -5.12 11.79
N PHE A 111 5.28 -4.60 10.74
CA PHE A 111 4.15 -5.28 10.09
C PHE A 111 4.54 -6.66 9.59
N THR A 112 5.74 -6.80 9.01
CA THR A 112 6.26 -8.10 8.57
C THR A 112 6.33 -9.09 9.71
N MET A 113 6.94 -8.70 10.84
CA MET A 113 7.04 -9.53 12.03
C MET A 113 5.65 -9.86 12.59
N PHE A 114 4.77 -8.88 12.69
CA PHE A 114 3.43 -9.02 13.23
C PHE A 114 2.56 -9.98 12.41
N PHE A 115 2.58 -9.87 11.08
CA PHE A 115 1.79 -10.71 10.18
C PHE A 115 2.40 -12.08 9.88
N SER A 116 3.63 -12.34 10.34
CA SER A 116 4.28 -13.67 10.24
C SER A 116 3.74 -14.70 11.24
N ASP A 117 3.01 -14.23 12.26
CA ASP A 117 2.37 -15.05 13.29
C ASP A 117 0.85 -15.01 13.15
N GLU A 118 0.17 -16.15 13.33
CA GLU A 118 -1.29 -16.25 13.21
C GLU A 118 -1.82 -15.55 11.94
N SER A 119 -1.09 -15.73 10.83
CA SER A 119 -1.18 -14.88 9.63
C SER A 119 -2.59 -14.80 9.09
N ASP A 120 -3.32 -15.93 9.03
CA ASP A 120 -4.71 -15.97 8.59
C ASP A 120 -5.60 -15.01 9.41
N ARG A 121 -5.57 -15.11 10.75
CA ARG A 121 -6.39 -14.29 11.64
C ARG A 121 -5.99 -12.81 11.58
N ARG A 122 -4.69 -12.51 11.67
CA ARG A 122 -4.19 -11.12 11.77
C ARG A 122 -4.34 -10.36 10.46
N ILE A 123 -4.09 -11.01 9.34
CA ILE A 123 -4.26 -10.39 8.02
C ILE A 123 -5.74 -10.25 7.68
N GLU A 124 -6.59 -11.21 8.03
CA GLU A 124 -8.04 -11.07 7.87
C GLU A 124 -8.58 -9.87 8.68
N LEU A 125 -8.11 -9.67 9.92
CA LEU A 125 -8.44 -8.48 10.71
C LEU A 125 -7.96 -7.21 9.99
N ALA A 126 -6.70 -7.18 9.55
CA ALA A 126 -6.13 -6.03 8.86
C ALA A 126 -6.92 -5.64 7.61
N LEU A 127 -7.30 -6.62 6.77
CA LEU A 127 -8.09 -6.36 5.56
C LEU A 127 -9.47 -5.80 5.89
N LYS A 128 -10.17 -6.35 6.89
CA LYS A 128 -11.48 -5.82 7.30
C LYS A 128 -11.39 -4.39 7.80
N VAL A 129 -10.42 -4.10 8.65
CA VAL A 129 -10.19 -2.77 9.22
C VAL A 129 -9.77 -1.79 8.14
N TYR A 130 -8.88 -2.20 7.23
CA TYR A 130 -8.46 -1.38 6.10
C TYR A 130 -9.64 -1.11 5.16
N THR A 131 -10.47 -2.11 4.86
CA THR A 131 -11.70 -1.91 4.07
C THR A 131 -12.64 -0.91 4.74
N ALA A 132 -12.83 -0.99 6.07
CA ALA A 132 -13.61 0.01 6.80
C ALA A 132 -13.01 1.42 6.69
N SER A 133 -11.69 1.54 6.79
CA SER A 133 -10.96 2.80 6.58
C SER A 133 -11.15 3.36 5.16
N THR A 134 -11.08 2.50 4.13
CA THR A 134 -11.33 2.91 2.74
C THR A 134 -12.77 3.34 2.52
N LEU A 135 -13.76 2.65 3.10
CA LEU A 135 -15.17 3.02 2.97
C LEU A 135 -15.44 4.36 3.65
N PHE A 136 -14.88 4.58 4.83
CA PHE A 136 -14.95 5.85 5.54
C PHE A 136 -14.36 6.98 4.70
N SER A 137 -13.13 6.83 4.21
CA SER A 137 -12.48 7.84 3.38
C SER A 137 -13.21 8.08 2.06
N ALA A 138 -13.74 7.03 1.42
CA ALA A 138 -14.49 7.13 0.18
C ALA A 138 -15.80 7.88 0.37
N ALA A 139 -16.54 7.61 1.46
CA ALA A 139 -17.76 8.32 1.78
C ALA A 139 -17.52 9.83 1.97
N LEU A 140 -16.45 10.20 2.69
CA LEU A 140 -16.05 11.60 2.84
C LEU A 140 -15.61 12.22 1.53
N GLY A 141 -14.79 11.53 0.73
CA GLY A 141 -14.32 12.04 -0.55
C GLY A 141 -15.44 12.25 -1.57
N ILE A 142 -16.38 11.29 -1.66
CA ILE A 142 -17.56 11.41 -2.53
C ILE A 142 -18.49 12.50 -2.01
N GLY A 143 -18.76 12.53 -0.70
CA GLY A 143 -19.61 13.55 -0.09
C GLY A 143 -19.04 14.96 -0.27
N GLY A 144 -17.73 15.14 -0.14
CA GLY A 144 -17.06 16.41 -0.38
C GLY A 144 -17.02 16.82 -1.84
N TYR A 145 -16.85 15.86 -2.76
CA TYR A 145 -16.90 16.12 -4.20
C TYR A 145 -18.31 16.50 -4.68
N LEU A 146 -19.35 15.91 -4.09
CA LEU A 146 -20.76 16.20 -4.40
C LEU A 146 -21.34 17.35 -3.56
N GLU A 147 -20.50 18.05 -2.78
CA GLU A 147 -20.92 19.20 -1.94
C GLU A 147 -22.01 18.84 -0.90
N LEU A 148 -22.07 17.58 -0.43
CA LEU A 148 -23.14 17.08 0.43
C LEU A 148 -22.91 17.28 1.94
N ILE A 149 -21.67 17.49 2.37
CA ILE A 149 -21.28 17.41 3.79
C ILE A 149 -20.62 18.69 4.34
N GLY A 150 -20.50 19.75 3.53
CA GLY A 150 -19.77 20.97 3.88
C GLY A 150 -18.26 20.74 4.04
N ASN A 151 -17.49 21.84 4.18
CA ASN A 151 -16.01 21.81 4.22
C ASN A 151 -15.39 21.11 2.99
N GLU A 152 -15.88 21.43 1.80
CA GLU A 152 -15.49 20.80 0.53
C GLU A 152 -13.99 20.79 0.32
N GLU A 153 -13.29 21.89 0.63
CA GLU A 153 -11.84 21.99 0.50
C GLU A 153 -11.06 20.99 1.35
N LEU A 154 -11.68 20.41 2.39
CA LEU A 154 -11.06 19.39 3.23
C LEU A 154 -11.12 18.00 2.58
N PHE A 155 -12.18 17.70 1.83
CA PHE A 155 -12.46 16.35 1.31
C PHE A 155 -12.44 16.26 -0.23
N SER A 156 -12.40 17.40 -0.90
CA SER A 156 -12.24 17.58 -2.34
C SER A 156 -11.09 18.55 -2.59
N LYS A 157 -10.16 18.17 -3.48
CA LYS A 157 -8.99 18.98 -3.84
C LYS A 157 -8.90 19.07 -5.35
N TYR A 158 -8.74 20.29 -5.86
CA TYR A 158 -8.56 20.56 -7.29
C TYR A 158 -9.71 20.01 -8.16
N GLY A 159 -10.95 20.07 -7.67
CA GLY A 159 -12.12 19.52 -8.35
C GLY A 159 -12.13 17.98 -8.42
N ARG A 160 -11.53 17.30 -7.43
CA ARG A 160 -11.38 15.84 -7.39
C ARG A 160 -11.65 15.33 -5.97
N ALA A 161 -12.33 14.20 -5.86
CA ALA A 161 -12.49 13.53 -4.57
C ALA A 161 -11.12 13.17 -3.98
N SER A 162 -10.88 13.55 -2.72
CA SER A 162 -9.61 13.31 -2.02
C SER A 162 -9.80 12.69 -0.62
N GLY A 163 -11.01 12.68 -0.09
CA GLY A 163 -11.30 12.12 1.22
C GLY A 163 -10.39 12.75 2.28
N THR A 164 -9.81 11.96 3.16
CA THR A 164 -8.93 12.45 4.23
C THR A 164 -7.46 12.60 3.80
N PHE A 165 -7.19 12.73 2.50
CA PHE A 165 -5.86 12.90 1.92
C PHE A 165 -5.69 14.27 1.27
N GLN A 166 -4.46 14.78 1.25
CA GLN A 166 -4.13 16.05 0.58
C GLN A 166 -3.91 15.90 -0.94
N ASP A 167 -3.72 14.67 -1.43
CA ASP A 167 -3.55 14.38 -2.85
C ASP A 167 -4.60 13.35 -3.31
N PRO A 168 -5.49 13.71 -4.25
CA PRO A 168 -6.46 12.78 -4.84
C PRO A 168 -5.84 11.52 -5.44
N ASN A 169 -4.58 11.55 -5.91
CA ASN A 169 -3.90 10.36 -6.42
C ASN A 169 -3.61 9.33 -5.32
N VAL A 170 -3.23 9.80 -4.12
CA VAL A 170 -3.01 8.96 -2.95
C VAL A 170 -4.34 8.36 -2.51
N PHE A 171 -5.39 9.20 -2.45
CA PHE A 171 -6.75 8.77 -2.11
C PHE A 171 -7.24 7.65 -3.04
N GLY A 172 -7.24 7.87 -4.35
CA GLY A 172 -7.72 6.88 -5.32
C GLY A 172 -6.99 5.55 -5.19
N SER A 173 -5.69 5.58 -4.89
CA SER A 173 -4.87 4.37 -4.77
C SER A 173 -5.06 3.65 -3.44
N PHE A 174 -5.23 4.42 -2.36
CA PHE A 174 -5.53 3.89 -1.03
C PHE A 174 -6.78 3.00 -1.02
N LEU A 175 -7.82 3.38 -1.78
CA LEU A 175 -9.08 2.63 -1.87
C LEU A 175 -8.95 1.24 -2.53
N THR A 176 -7.93 1.02 -3.35
CA THR A 176 -7.82 -0.19 -4.19
C THR A 176 -7.72 -1.48 -3.38
N LEU A 177 -6.97 -1.50 -2.27
CA LEU A 177 -6.87 -2.70 -1.43
C LEU A 177 -8.23 -3.08 -0.82
N GLY A 178 -9.01 -2.09 -0.37
CA GLY A 178 -10.37 -2.32 0.14
C GLY A 178 -11.31 -2.85 -0.94
N ALA A 179 -11.23 -2.30 -2.16
CA ALA A 179 -12.00 -2.77 -3.31
C ALA A 179 -11.62 -4.21 -3.67
N PHE A 180 -10.33 -4.52 -3.66
CA PHE A 180 -9.80 -5.86 -3.95
C PHE A 180 -10.24 -6.91 -2.92
N TYR A 181 -10.29 -6.56 -1.63
CA TYR A 181 -10.83 -7.45 -0.60
C TYR A 181 -12.31 -7.78 -0.85
N LEU A 182 -13.15 -6.75 -1.09
CA LEU A 182 -14.58 -6.95 -1.36
C LEU A 182 -14.83 -7.71 -2.65
N LEU A 183 -14.12 -7.36 -3.73
CA LEU A 183 -14.20 -8.04 -5.02
C LEU A 183 -13.82 -9.51 -4.88
N HIS A 184 -12.68 -9.81 -4.27
CA HIS A 184 -12.22 -11.18 -4.07
C HIS A 184 -13.26 -12.03 -3.34
N ASP A 185 -13.82 -11.54 -2.24
CA ASP A 185 -14.79 -12.30 -1.43
C ASP A 185 -16.13 -12.49 -2.15
N LEU A 186 -16.56 -11.55 -3.00
CA LEU A 186 -17.72 -11.71 -3.88
C LEU A 186 -17.48 -12.80 -4.94
N LEU A 187 -16.33 -12.73 -5.62
CA LEU A 187 -15.95 -13.68 -6.67
C LEU A 187 -15.80 -15.10 -6.12
N THR A 188 -15.19 -15.25 -4.95
CA THR A 188 -14.96 -16.55 -4.31
C THR A 188 -16.13 -17.08 -3.49
N GLY A 189 -17.21 -16.29 -3.33
CA GLY A 189 -18.39 -16.67 -2.57
C GLY A 189 -18.20 -16.70 -1.06
N ARG A 190 -17.20 -15.97 -0.55
CA ARG A 190 -16.90 -15.83 0.88
C ARG A 190 -17.63 -14.65 1.53
N ALA A 191 -18.17 -13.73 0.75
CA ALA A 191 -18.93 -12.60 1.25
C ALA A 191 -20.15 -13.07 2.07
N ARG A 192 -20.13 -12.85 3.39
CA ARG A 192 -21.25 -13.19 4.29
C ARG A 192 -22.52 -12.40 3.97
N ARG A 193 -22.36 -11.16 3.47
CA ARG A 193 -23.43 -10.24 3.10
C ARG A 193 -23.16 -9.70 1.69
N PRO A 194 -23.39 -10.51 0.63
CA PRO A 194 -22.94 -10.17 -0.72
C PRO A 194 -23.52 -8.86 -1.26
N LEU A 195 -24.77 -8.52 -0.91
CA LEU A 195 -25.36 -7.23 -1.29
C LEU A 195 -24.62 -6.04 -0.67
N LEU A 196 -24.32 -6.10 0.63
CA LEU A 196 -23.56 -5.04 1.30
C LEU A 196 -22.11 -4.97 0.80
N SER A 197 -21.49 -6.12 0.54
CA SER A 197 -20.16 -6.16 -0.07
C SER A 197 -20.16 -5.57 -1.49
N GLY A 198 -21.21 -5.81 -2.27
CA GLY A 198 -21.40 -5.21 -3.60
C GLY A 198 -21.59 -3.70 -3.53
N LEU A 199 -22.41 -3.22 -2.60
CA LEU A 199 -22.60 -1.78 -2.37
C LEU A 199 -21.30 -1.11 -1.92
N GLY A 200 -20.58 -1.73 -0.97
CA GLY A 200 -19.27 -1.24 -0.53
C GLY A 200 -18.28 -1.18 -1.68
N LEU A 201 -18.23 -2.22 -2.54
CA LEU A 201 -17.38 -2.22 -3.72
C LEU A 201 -17.76 -1.08 -4.68
N ALA A 202 -19.05 -0.85 -4.92
CA ALA A 202 -19.52 0.25 -5.76
C ALA A 202 -19.09 1.62 -5.23
N ILE A 203 -19.19 1.86 -3.91
CA ILE A 203 -18.73 3.09 -3.26
C ILE A 203 -17.22 3.27 -3.46
N LEU A 204 -16.43 2.22 -3.24
CA LEU A 204 -14.97 2.30 -3.40
C LEU A 204 -14.58 2.57 -4.86
N LEU A 205 -15.21 1.90 -5.82
CA LEU A 205 -14.95 2.13 -7.25
C LEU A 205 -15.40 3.52 -7.71
N ALA A 206 -16.51 4.04 -7.18
CA ALA A 206 -16.93 5.42 -7.41
C ALA A 206 -15.90 6.43 -6.85
N GLY A 207 -15.38 6.20 -5.64
CA GLY A 207 -14.31 7.01 -5.06
C GLY A 207 -13.02 6.97 -5.89
N VAL A 208 -12.62 5.78 -6.35
CA VAL A 208 -11.49 5.61 -7.28
C VAL A 208 -11.73 6.41 -8.57
N PHE A 209 -12.93 6.33 -9.14
CA PHE A 209 -13.31 7.08 -10.34
C PHE A 209 -13.23 8.59 -10.10
N LEU A 210 -13.93 9.11 -9.10
CA LEU A 210 -14.01 10.54 -8.77
C LEU A 210 -12.70 11.13 -8.25
N SER A 211 -11.71 10.30 -7.93
CA SER A 211 -10.34 10.77 -7.67
C SER A 211 -9.67 11.34 -8.92
N PHE A 212 -10.15 11.03 -10.13
CA PHE A 212 -9.53 11.40 -11.42
C PHE A 212 -8.02 11.13 -11.50
N SER A 213 -7.58 10.05 -10.85
CA SER A 213 -6.21 9.56 -10.87
C SER A 213 -6.06 8.49 -11.94
N ARG A 214 -5.38 8.83 -13.04
CA ARG A 214 -5.05 7.90 -14.14
C ARG A 214 -4.38 6.63 -13.60
N GLY A 215 -3.41 6.80 -12.69
CA GLY A 215 -2.70 5.71 -12.05
C GLY A 215 -3.62 4.82 -11.21
N SER A 216 -4.58 5.39 -10.49
CA SER A 216 -5.52 4.61 -9.68
C SER A 216 -6.55 3.89 -10.54
N TRP A 217 -7.04 4.49 -11.63
CA TRP A 217 -7.92 3.85 -12.60
C TRP A 217 -7.24 2.67 -13.29
N GLY A 218 -6.13 2.93 -13.98
CA GLY A 218 -5.39 1.92 -14.72
C GLY A 218 -4.86 0.82 -13.80
N GLY A 219 -4.33 1.20 -12.63
CA GLY A 219 -3.85 0.27 -11.63
C GLY A 219 -4.95 -0.64 -11.06
N THR A 220 -6.11 -0.09 -10.73
CA THR A 220 -7.25 -0.88 -10.22
C THR A 220 -7.78 -1.86 -11.27
N VAL A 221 -7.90 -1.43 -12.53
CA VAL A 221 -8.34 -2.30 -13.63
C VAL A 221 -7.31 -3.39 -13.93
N ALA A 222 -6.04 -3.02 -14.14
CA ALA A 222 -4.98 -3.95 -14.52
C ALA A 222 -4.71 -4.98 -13.41
N MET A 223 -4.61 -4.53 -12.15
CA MET A 223 -4.35 -5.45 -11.04
C MET A 223 -5.61 -6.19 -10.59
N GLY A 224 -6.80 -5.64 -10.81
CA GLY A 224 -8.07 -6.37 -10.67
C GLY A 224 -8.18 -7.51 -11.68
N ALA A 225 -7.78 -7.28 -12.93
CA ALA A 225 -7.69 -8.32 -13.94
C ALA A 225 -6.65 -9.39 -13.58
N LEU A 226 -5.49 -9.00 -13.02
CA LEU A 226 -4.50 -9.93 -12.50
C LEU A 226 -5.07 -10.80 -11.37
N MET A 227 -5.79 -10.21 -10.41
CA MET A 227 -6.49 -10.96 -9.35
C MET A 227 -7.45 -11.99 -9.94
N VAL A 228 -8.31 -11.57 -10.87
CA VAL A 228 -9.29 -12.44 -11.54
C VAL A 228 -8.57 -13.59 -12.27
N LEU A 229 -7.46 -13.30 -12.96
CA LEU A 229 -6.65 -14.31 -13.64
C LEU A 229 -6.05 -15.33 -12.67
N MET A 230 -5.50 -14.88 -11.55
CA MET A 230 -4.93 -15.76 -10.52
C MET A 230 -6.02 -16.63 -9.87
N LEU A 231 -7.18 -16.04 -9.57
CA LEU A 231 -8.34 -16.76 -9.08
C LEU A 231 -8.80 -17.82 -10.09
N TYR A 232 -8.93 -17.46 -11.36
CA TYR A 232 -9.33 -18.39 -12.42
C TYR A 232 -8.36 -19.58 -12.52
N ARG A 233 -7.05 -19.31 -12.57
CA ARG A 233 -6.02 -20.36 -12.71
C ARG A 233 -6.01 -21.34 -11.53
N THR A 234 -6.24 -20.85 -10.32
CA THR A 234 -6.10 -21.64 -9.08
C THR A 234 -7.43 -22.22 -8.56
N SER A 235 -8.57 -21.86 -9.17
CA SER A 235 -9.90 -22.32 -8.75
C SER A 235 -10.35 -23.59 -9.47
N ALA A 236 -11.23 -24.36 -8.83
CA ALA A 236 -11.93 -25.49 -9.45
C ALA A 236 -12.90 -25.03 -10.58
N PRO A 237 -13.26 -25.91 -11.55
CA PRO A 237 -14.04 -25.52 -12.73
C PRO A 237 -15.38 -24.80 -12.42
N TYR A 238 -16.13 -25.25 -11.41
CA TYR A 238 -17.40 -24.61 -11.02
C TYR A 238 -17.18 -23.17 -10.52
N LEU A 239 -16.10 -22.94 -9.77
CA LEU A 239 -15.75 -21.63 -9.23
C LEU A 239 -15.19 -20.72 -10.34
N ARG A 240 -14.47 -21.26 -11.33
CA ARG A 240 -14.02 -20.50 -12.51
C ARG A 240 -15.18 -19.87 -13.26
N ARG A 241 -16.26 -20.63 -13.51
CA ARG A 241 -17.47 -20.10 -14.17
C ARG A 241 -18.05 -18.93 -13.39
N ARG A 242 -18.18 -19.08 -12.06
CA ARG A 242 -18.65 -18.01 -11.17
C ARG A 242 -17.76 -16.77 -11.24
N ILE A 243 -16.44 -16.94 -11.15
CA ILE A 243 -15.47 -15.85 -11.22
C ILE A 243 -15.63 -15.07 -12.52
N VAL A 244 -15.68 -15.77 -13.67
CA VAL A 244 -15.83 -15.13 -14.98
C VAL A 244 -17.14 -14.35 -15.08
N ILE A 245 -18.26 -14.94 -14.69
CA ILE A 245 -19.57 -14.29 -14.75
C ILE A 245 -19.59 -13.04 -13.85
N LEU A 246 -19.17 -13.17 -12.58
CA LEU A 246 -19.19 -12.06 -11.64
C LEU A 246 -18.19 -10.96 -12.03
N ALA A 247 -17.02 -11.31 -12.54
CA ALA A 247 -16.06 -10.32 -13.04
C ALA A 247 -16.62 -9.57 -14.27
N ALA A 248 -17.27 -10.28 -15.20
CA ALA A 248 -17.93 -9.66 -16.34
C ALA A 248 -19.08 -8.73 -15.92
N LEU A 249 -19.90 -9.16 -14.94
CA LEU A 249 -20.96 -8.33 -14.38
C LEU A 249 -20.39 -7.08 -13.68
N THR A 250 -19.34 -7.22 -12.86
CA THR A 250 -18.68 -6.08 -12.21
C THR A 250 -18.14 -5.09 -13.25
N ALA A 251 -17.48 -5.57 -14.31
CA ALA A 251 -16.99 -4.72 -15.39
C ALA A 251 -18.14 -4.03 -16.15
N GLY A 252 -19.22 -4.76 -16.45
CA GLY A 252 -20.41 -4.22 -17.12
C GLY A 252 -21.11 -3.14 -16.30
N PHE A 253 -21.38 -3.40 -15.01
CA PHE A 253 -21.94 -2.40 -14.10
C PHE A 253 -21.01 -1.19 -13.93
N GLY A 254 -19.70 -1.41 -13.85
CA GLY A 254 -18.71 -0.33 -13.82
C GLY A 254 -18.76 0.55 -15.07
N ALA A 255 -18.88 -0.05 -16.25
CA ALA A 255 -19.00 0.69 -17.51
C ALA A 255 -20.31 1.51 -17.57
N VAL A 256 -21.44 0.92 -17.16
CA VAL A 256 -22.73 1.63 -17.09
C VAL A 256 -22.67 2.80 -16.09
N ALA A 257 -22.10 2.57 -14.90
CA ALA A 257 -21.94 3.61 -13.89
C ALA A 257 -21.04 4.75 -14.40
N MET A 258 -19.95 4.42 -15.10
CA MET A 258 -19.06 5.40 -15.72
C MET A 258 -19.80 6.25 -16.77
N VAL A 259 -20.60 5.63 -17.65
CA VAL A 259 -21.43 6.36 -18.61
C VAL A 259 -22.43 7.28 -17.90
N GLY A 260 -23.07 6.80 -16.83
CA GLY A 260 -23.97 7.60 -16.00
C GLY A 260 -23.27 8.83 -15.40
N LEU A 261 -22.07 8.65 -14.83
CA LEU A 261 -21.28 9.75 -14.27
C LEU A 261 -20.83 10.74 -15.34
N LEU A 262 -20.42 10.28 -16.53
CA LEU A 262 -20.02 11.14 -17.66
C LEU A 262 -21.20 11.89 -18.31
N SER A 263 -22.44 11.57 -17.94
CA SER A 263 -23.60 12.38 -18.34
C SER A 263 -23.60 13.75 -17.66
N ILE A 264 -22.98 13.85 -16.47
CA ILE A 264 -22.83 15.09 -15.70
C ILE A 264 -21.74 15.96 -16.36
N GLY A 265 -22.08 17.21 -16.68
CA GLY A 265 -21.22 18.11 -17.45
C GLY A 265 -19.84 18.34 -16.82
N GLU A 266 -19.80 18.64 -15.53
CA GLU A 266 -18.57 18.91 -14.77
C GLU A 266 -17.66 17.67 -14.65
N VAL A 267 -18.26 16.50 -14.37
CA VAL A 267 -17.55 15.22 -14.32
C VAL A 267 -16.92 14.91 -15.68
N ARG A 268 -17.66 15.14 -16.77
CA ARG A 268 -17.19 14.92 -18.13
C ARG A 268 -16.04 15.85 -18.50
N GLU A 269 -16.12 17.13 -18.14
CA GLU A 269 -15.06 18.10 -18.40
C GLU A 269 -13.77 17.74 -17.64
N THR A 270 -13.90 17.40 -16.36
CA THR A 270 -12.77 16.98 -15.53
C THR A 270 -12.17 15.66 -16.05
N PHE A 271 -13.01 14.71 -16.45
CA PHE A 271 -12.58 13.48 -17.11
C PHE A 271 -11.78 13.79 -18.38
N ALA A 272 -12.28 14.65 -19.27
CA ALA A 272 -11.61 14.98 -20.52
C ALA A 272 -10.22 15.62 -20.28
N LYS A 273 -10.10 16.52 -19.30
CA LYS A 273 -8.83 17.14 -18.89
C LYS A 273 -7.83 16.10 -18.35
N ARG A 274 -8.32 15.11 -17.59
CA ARG A 274 -7.49 14.12 -16.88
C ARG A 274 -7.24 12.84 -17.67
N ALA A 275 -8.02 12.56 -18.71
CA ALA A 275 -7.82 11.42 -19.60
C ALA A 275 -6.70 11.65 -20.63
N ALA A 276 -6.25 12.89 -20.81
CA ALA A 276 -5.09 13.21 -21.65
C ALA A 276 -3.85 12.43 -21.20
N VAL A 277 -3.00 12.03 -22.16
CA VAL A 277 -1.78 11.22 -21.90
C VAL A 277 -0.75 12.03 -21.11
N THR A 278 -0.67 13.32 -21.38
CA THR A 278 0.24 14.29 -20.75
C THR A 278 -0.57 15.45 -20.17
N GLN A 279 0.07 16.23 -19.32
CA GLN A 279 -0.45 17.50 -18.80
C GLN A 279 0.58 18.59 -19.12
N ASP A 280 0.22 19.86 -19.07
CA ASP A 280 1.13 20.95 -19.47
C ASP A 280 2.46 20.95 -18.69
N TYR A 281 2.45 20.53 -17.41
CA TYR A 281 3.66 20.39 -16.59
C TYR A 281 4.50 19.14 -16.89
N ASP A 282 3.96 18.20 -17.68
CA ASP A 282 4.66 16.98 -18.10
C ASP A 282 5.56 17.21 -19.31
N GLU A 283 5.24 18.21 -20.13
CA GLU A 283 5.77 18.42 -21.47
C GLU A 283 6.93 19.43 -21.52
N GLY A 284 7.69 19.39 -22.62
CA GLY A 284 8.83 20.28 -22.85
C GLY A 284 10.13 19.81 -22.20
N GLU A 285 11.24 20.46 -22.57
CA GLU A 285 12.60 20.11 -22.13
C GLU A 285 12.80 20.31 -20.62
N THR A 286 12.09 21.29 -20.04
CA THR A 286 12.09 21.60 -18.60
C THR A 286 10.85 21.11 -17.86
N GLY A 287 9.92 20.43 -18.54
CA GLY A 287 8.80 19.76 -17.91
C GLY A 287 9.23 18.47 -17.20
N ARG A 288 8.29 17.80 -16.54
CA ARG A 288 8.60 16.60 -15.74
C ARG A 288 9.41 15.55 -16.51
N PHE A 289 8.97 15.15 -17.70
CA PHE A 289 9.66 14.09 -18.45
C PHE A 289 11.01 14.55 -19.02
N GLY A 290 11.12 15.81 -19.42
CA GLY A 290 12.40 16.41 -19.80
C GLY A 290 13.40 16.43 -18.65
N ASN A 291 12.95 16.83 -17.45
CA ASN A 291 13.77 16.82 -16.23
C ASN A 291 14.21 15.41 -15.83
N GLN A 292 13.31 14.42 -15.93
CA GLN A 292 13.65 13.02 -15.71
C GLN A 292 14.79 12.58 -16.64
N LEU A 293 14.69 12.87 -17.95
CA LEU A 293 15.72 12.49 -18.91
C LEU A 293 17.06 13.19 -18.66
N ARG A 294 17.04 14.50 -18.40
CA ARG A 294 18.25 15.28 -18.10
C ARG A 294 18.91 14.83 -16.79
N GLY A 295 18.09 14.51 -15.78
CA GLY A 295 18.58 14.04 -14.49
C GLY A 295 19.20 12.65 -14.54
N ILE A 296 18.79 11.76 -15.46
CA ILE A 296 19.43 10.44 -15.60
C ILE A 296 20.94 10.55 -15.85
N GLY A 297 21.37 11.48 -16.73
CA GLY A 297 22.80 11.70 -16.98
C GLY A 297 23.55 12.12 -15.72
N MET A 298 22.98 13.05 -14.95
CA MET A 298 23.54 13.51 -13.68
C MET A 298 23.65 12.37 -12.65
N LEU A 299 22.62 11.53 -12.55
CA LEU A 299 22.60 10.40 -11.60
C LEU A 299 23.61 9.30 -11.96
N ILE A 300 23.99 9.16 -13.23
CA ILE A 300 25.08 8.26 -13.64
C ILE A 300 26.44 8.81 -13.19
N GLU A 301 26.60 10.12 -13.06
CA GLU A 301 27.87 10.71 -12.61
C GLU A 301 27.96 10.80 -11.08
N ASP A 302 26.84 10.60 -10.38
CA ASP A 302 26.74 10.74 -8.92
C ASP A 302 26.38 9.41 -8.22
N PRO A 303 27.39 8.58 -7.85
CA PRO A 303 27.15 7.27 -7.25
C PRO A 303 26.52 7.36 -5.85
N LEU A 304 26.72 8.46 -5.12
CA LEU A 304 26.08 8.71 -3.82
C LEU A 304 24.70 9.37 -3.96
N GLY A 305 24.37 9.83 -5.17
CA GLY A 305 23.13 10.51 -5.49
C GLY A 305 23.17 11.96 -5.04
N MET A 306 22.23 12.74 -5.59
CA MET A 306 22.12 14.18 -5.33
C MET A 306 21.89 14.49 -3.84
N GLY A 307 21.27 13.55 -3.11
CA GLY A 307 20.87 13.67 -1.72
C GLY A 307 19.36 13.90 -1.55
N PRO A 308 18.81 13.66 -0.34
CA PRO A 308 17.38 13.75 -0.10
C PRO A 308 16.81 15.14 -0.42
N LEU A 309 15.75 15.20 -1.24
CA LEU A 309 15.09 16.43 -1.69
C LEU A 309 15.98 17.39 -2.50
N ARG A 310 17.10 16.91 -3.05
CA ARG A 310 18.01 17.75 -3.86
C ARG A 310 17.61 17.85 -5.32
N TRP A 311 16.86 16.88 -5.84
CA TRP A 311 16.30 16.92 -7.19
C TRP A 311 15.49 18.20 -7.46
N ARG A 312 14.57 18.56 -6.54
CA ARG A 312 13.75 19.78 -6.65
C ARG A 312 14.56 21.08 -6.66
N ARG A 313 15.77 21.11 -6.07
CA ARG A 313 16.66 22.28 -6.12
C ARG A 313 17.28 22.47 -7.51
N THR A 314 17.46 21.38 -8.23
CA THR A 314 18.03 21.36 -9.58
C THR A 314 16.98 21.63 -10.64
N PHE A 315 15.78 21.08 -10.48
CA PHE A 315 14.75 21.07 -11.53
C PHE A 315 13.47 21.85 -11.20
N ASN A 316 13.36 22.46 -10.01
CA ASN A 316 12.16 23.16 -9.50
C ASN A 316 10.86 22.30 -9.50
N LEU A 317 11.00 20.99 -9.63
CA LEU A 317 9.93 19.99 -9.63
C LEU A 317 10.46 18.73 -8.95
N GLU A 318 9.58 17.91 -8.41
CA GLU A 318 9.95 16.56 -7.95
C GLU A 318 10.08 15.58 -9.13
N PRO A 319 10.81 14.46 -8.97
CA PRO A 319 10.90 13.45 -10.01
C PRO A 319 9.53 12.91 -10.39
N HIS A 320 8.60 12.80 -9.43
CA HIS A 320 7.31 12.12 -9.61
C HIS A 320 7.48 10.75 -10.25
N ASN A 321 8.46 10.02 -9.71
CA ASN A 321 8.88 8.69 -10.09
C ASN A 321 9.81 8.18 -8.99
N SER A 322 9.32 7.29 -8.13
CA SER A 322 10.09 6.78 -7.01
C SER A 322 11.32 5.96 -7.41
N TYR A 323 11.37 5.43 -8.64
CA TYR A 323 12.58 4.75 -9.10
C TYR A 323 13.71 5.76 -9.30
N ILE A 324 13.45 6.84 -10.05
CA ILE A 324 14.39 7.96 -10.20
C ILE A 324 14.64 8.61 -8.84
N GLY A 325 13.60 8.80 -8.04
CA GLY A 325 13.67 9.35 -6.69
C GLY A 325 14.60 8.55 -5.77
N ALA A 326 14.59 7.21 -5.84
CA ALA A 326 15.50 6.38 -5.06
C ALA A 326 16.98 6.60 -5.44
N PHE A 327 17.28 6.70 -6.75
CA PHE A 327 18.63 7.04 -7.22
C PHE A 327 19.03 8.47 -6.84
N ALA A 328 18.11 9.43 -6.96
CA ALA A 328 18.37 10.83 -6.65
C ALA A 328 18.60 11.06 -5.15
N ASN A 329 17.77 10.47 -4.29
CA ASN A 329 17.81 10.73 -2.86
C ASN A 329 18.88 9.91 -2.11
N GLY A 330 19.25 8.73 -2.60
CA GLY A 330 20.16 7.82 -1.88
C GLY A 330 21.23 7.14 -2.75
N GLY A 331 21.41 7.62 -3.99
CA GLY A 331 22.45 7.14 -4.90
C GLY A 331 22.18 5.77 -5.50
N TRP A 332 23.22 5.21 -6.10
CA TRP A 332 23.14 3.93 -6.82
C TRP A 332 22.70 2.79 -5.90
N ILE A 333 23.20 2.76 -4.67
CA ILE A 333 22.86 1.71 -3.71
C ILE A 333 21.38 1.76 -3.37
N ALA A 334 20.84 2.94 -3.06
CA ALA A 334 19.40 3.08 -2.76
C ALA A 334 18.53 2.76 -3.98
N GLY A 335 18.89 3.29 -5.16
CA GLY A 335 18.16 3.02 -6.40
C GLY A 335 18.12 1.53 -6.76
N VAL A 336 19.26 0.85 -6.73
CA VAL A 336 19.34 -0.60 -6.98
C VAL A 336 18.60 -1.39 -5.90
N ALA A 337 18.73 -1.01 -4.62
CA ALA A 337 18.01 -1.67 -3.53
C ALA A 337 16.49 -1.54 -3.70
N PHE A 338 15.99 -0.38 -4.14
CA PHE A 338 14.57 -0.17 -4.39
C PHE A 338 14.06 -0.97 -5.59
N VAL A 339 14.80 -1.00 -6.71
CA VAL A 339 14.46 -1.85 -7.87
C VAL A 339 14.46 -3.33 -7.45
N PHE A 340 15.46 -3.75 -6.69
CA PHE A 340 15.57 -5.11 -6.18
C PHE A 340 14.41 -5.45 -5.22
N LEU A 341 14.01 -4.53 -4.34
CA LEU A 341 12.85 -4.66 -3.46
C LEU A 341 11.58 -4.94 -4.27
N VAL A 342 11.34 -4.16 -5.32
CA VAL A 342 10.17 -4.31 -6.21
C VAL A 342 10.18 -5.68 -6.89
N LEU A 343 11.30 -6.04 -7.56
CA LEU A 343 11.40 -7.30 -8.31
C LEU A 343 11.30 -8.53 -7.40
N MET A 344 12.00 -8.51 -6.27
CA MET A 344 11.99 -9.58 -5.28
C MET A 344 10.59 -9.76 -4.69
N THR A 345 9.94 -8.66 -4.29
CA THR A 345 8.59 -8.70 -3.72
C THR A 345 7.56 -9.16 -4.75
N ALA A 346 7.67 -8.70 -6.00
CA ALA A 346 6.81 -9.18 -7.08
C ALA A 346 6.95 -10.69 -7.28
N ARG A 347 8.19 -11.21 -7.34
CA ARG A 347 8.47 -12.65 -7.46
C ARG A 347 7.87 -13.45 -6.30
N VAL A 348 8.06 -12.99 -5.06
CA VAL A 348 7.47 -13.61 -3.86
C VAL A 348 5.94 -13.58 -3.94
N GLY A 349 5.36 -12.44 -4.32
CA GLY A 349 3.93 -12.27 -4.46
C GLY A 349 3.30 -13.20 -5.50
N PHE A 350 3.87 -13.29 -6.71
CA PHE A 350 3.39 -14.22 -7.74
C PHE A 350 3.43 -15.68 -7.29
N ARG A 351 4.49 -16.06 -6.56
CA ARG A 351 4.59 -17.40 -5.97
C ARG A 351 3.49 -17.64 -4.94
N LEU A 352 3.27 -16.70 -4.02
CA LEU A 352 2.23 -16.80 -2.99
C LEU A 352 0.82 -16.90 -3.59
N MET A 353 0.53 -16.15 -4.67
CA MET A 353 -0.76 -16.20 -5.36
C MET A 353 -1.01 -17.51 -6.11
N SER A 354 0.05 -18.21 -6.49
CA SER A 354 -0.01 -19.39 -7.37
C SER A 354 0.05 -20.72 -6.61
N GLN A 355 0.83 -20.78 -5.52
CA GLN A 355 1.05 -22.03 -4.77
C GLN A 355 -0.15 -22.41 -3.92
N ASP A 356 -0.43 -23.71 -3.84
CA ASP A 356 -1.49 -24.25 -2.98
C ASP A 356 -1.06 -24.25 -1.51
N THR A 357 -1.26 -23.10 -0.87
CA THR A 357 -0.93 -22.86 0.53
C THR A 357 -2.10 -22.17 1.23
N PRO A 358 -2.22 -22.27 2.57
CA PRO A 358 -3.26 -21.55 3.33
C PRO A 358 -3.26 -20.04 3.07
N TYR A 359 -2.09 -19.48 2.75
CA TYR A 359 -1.82 -18.06 2.58
C TYR A 359 -2.20 -17.51 1.20
N ARG A 360 -2.52 -18.37 0.23
CA ARG A 360 -2.82 -17.99 -1.15
C ARG A 360 -3.98 -17.00 -1.26
N ARG A 361 -5.01 -17.17 -0.42
CA ARG A 361 -6.19 -16.29 -0.40
C ARG A 361 -5.78 -14.84 -0.16
N HIS A 362 -5.11 -14.57 0.96
CA HIS A 362 -4.70 -13.21 1.32
C HIS A 362 -3.69 -12.65 0.32
N ALA A 363 -2.80 -13.49 -0.21
CA ALA A 363 -1.87 -13.09 -1.25
C ALA A 363 -2.58 -12.63 -2.54
N GLN A 364 -3.64 -13.33 -2.97
CA GLN A 364 -4.43 -12.96 -4.16
C GLN A 364 -5.17 -11.62 -4.00
N ILE A 365 -5.26 -11.08 -2.78
CA ILE A 365 -5.85 -9.76 -2.49
C ILE A 365 -4.77 -8.68 -2.41
N VAL A 366 -3.75 -8.93 -1.59
CA VAL A 366 -2.75 -7.90 -1.23
C VAL A 366 -1.68 -7.73 -2.30
N VAL A 367 -1.25 -8.82 -2.96
CA VAL A 367 -0.19 -8.74 -3.97
C VAL A 367 -0.63 -7.89 -5.16
N PRO A 368 -1.82 -8.08 -5.76
CA PRO A 368 -2.26 -7.19 -6.85
C PRO A 368 -2.37 -5.73 -6.40
N ALA A 369 -2.84 -5.47 -5.18
CA ALA A 369 -2.88 -4.12 -4.64
C ALA A 369 -1.47 -3.52 -4.53
N LEU A 370 -0.50 -4.24 -3.97
CA LEU A 370 0.88 -3.78 -3.85
C LEU A 370 1.57 -3.56 -5.21
N LEU A 371 1.34 -4.45 -6.18
CA LEU A 371 1.87 -4.31 -7.54
C LEU A 371 1.33 -3.06 -8.24
N MET A 372 0.09 -2.64 -7.94
CA MET A 372 -0.43 -1.37 -8.44
C MET A 372 0.42 -0.20 -7.95
N PHE A 373 0.84 -0.17 -6.69
CA PHE A 373 1.72 0.88 -6.16
C PHE A 373 3.10 0.87 -6.82
N PHE A 374 3.68 -0.31 -7.07
CA PHE A 374 4.94 -0.40 -7.82
C PHE A 374 4.82 0.12 -9.26
N LEU A 375 3.67 -0.03 -9.90
CA LEU A 375 3.41 0.58 -11.22
C LEU A 375 3.20 2.09 -11.11
N GLN A 376 2.48 2.56 -10.09
CA GLN A 376 2.27 3.99 -9.86
C GLN A 376 3.56 4.73 -9.49
N ALA A 377 4.51 4.04 -8.87
CA ALA A 377 5.84 4.56 -8.57
C ALA A 377 6.61 5.03 -9.81
N MET A 378 6.17 4.68 -11.03
CA MET A 378 6.70 5.23 -12.27
C MET A 378 6.20 6.66 -12.57
N GLN A 379 5.12 7.09 -11.90
CA GLN A 379 4.39 8.32 -12.21
C GLN A 379 4.22 9.24 -10.99
N ILE A 380 4.38 8.73 -9.77
CA ILE A 380 4.16 9.44 -8.50
C ILE A 380 5.15 8.93 -7.46
N ASP A 381 5.53 9.81 -6.54
CA ASP A 381 6.41 9.51 -5.41
C ASP A 381 5.60 8.83 -4.29
N MET A 382 5.91 7.55 -3.99
CA MET A 382 5.18 6.73 -3.00
C MET A 382 5.98 6.38 -1.75
N GLU A 383 7.21 6.87 -1.60
CA GLU A 383 8.17 6.45 -0.55
C GLU A 383 7.63 6.71 0.86
N LYS A 384 6.68 7.64 0.98
CA LYS A 384 6.07 8.06 2.24
C LYS A 384 4.66 7.51 2.50
N TRP A 385 4.19 6.57 1.68
CA TRP A 385 2.83 6.05 1.78
C TRP A 385 2.77 4.88 2.78
N ARG A 386 2.25 5.15 3.99
CA ARG A 386 2.11 4.19 5.10
C ARG A 386 1.52 2.84 4.69
N HIS A 387 0.49 2.86 3.86
CA HIS A 387 -0.21 1.66 3.41
C HIS A 387 0.66 0.77 2.52
N VAL A 388 1.62 1.32 1.77
CA VAL A 388 2.59 0.54 0.98
C VAL A 388 3.47 -0.31 1.89
N TYR A 389 3.99 0.26 2.98
CA TYR A 389 4.80 -0.47 3.97
C TYR A 389 3.99 -1.52 4.73
N MET A 390 2.71 -1.24 5.01
CA MET A 390 1.80 -2.25 5.56
C MET A 390 1.61 -3.43 4.59
N MET A 391 1.38 -3.15 3.30
CA MET A 391 1.22 -4.20 2.27
C MET A 391 2.52 -4.99 2.04
N LEU A 392 3.68 -4.33 2.03
CA LEU A 392 5.00 -4.99 2.05
C LEU A 392 5.09 -5.95 3.24
N GLY A 393 4.70 -5.48 4.43
CA GLY A 393 4.69 -6.30 5.64
C GLY A 393 3.74 -7.48 5.56
N ILE A 394 2.56 -7.33 4.98
CA ILE A 394 1.64 -8.45 4.78
C ILE A 394 2.23 -9.48 3.81
N VAL A 395 2.75 -9.06 2.64
CA VAL A 395 3.31 -9.98 1.64
C VAL A 395 4.48 -10.78 2.21
N TRP A 396 5.41 -10.12 2.89
CA TRP A 396 6.56 -10.78 3.48
C TRP A 396 6.24 -11.55 4.77
N GLY A 397 5.21 -11.15 5.50
CA GLY A 397 4.64 -11.93 6.60
C GLY A 397 4.02 -13.25 6.11
N LEU A 398 3.27 -13.21 5.00
CA LEU A 398 2.75 -14.41 4.35
C LEU A 398 3.88 -15.32 3.84
N GLU A 399 4.96 -14.76 3.29
CA GLU A 399 6.12 -15.55 2.87
C GLU A 399 6.83 -16.22 4.06
N ALA A 400 7.03 -15.48 5.16
CA ALA A 400 7.61 -16.03 6.37
C ALA A 400 6.76 -17.18 6.93
N ALA A 401 5.44 -17.01 6.96
CA ALA A 401 4.50 -18.05 7.37
C ALA A 401 4.54 -19.25 6.41
N ARG A 402 4.59 -19.03 5.09
CA ARG A 402 4.72 -20.09 4.07
C ARG A 402 5.97 -20.93 4.25
N VAL A 403 7.12 -20.30 4.48
CA VAL A 403 8.39 -21.00 4.73
C VAL A 403 8.30 -21.87 5.97
N ARG A 404 7.65 -21.39 7.03
CA ARG A 404 7.45 -22.16 8.27
C ARG A 404 6.49 -23.34 8.06
N TRP A 405 5.37 -23.11 7.38
CA TRP A 405 4.38 -24.14 7.07
C TRP A 405 5.02 -25.29 6.27
N LEU A 406 5.85 -24.98 5.27
CA LEU A 406 6.60 -25.99 4.51
C LEU A 406 7.62 -26.76 5.36
N ALA A 407 8.21 -26.11 6.36
CA ALA A 407 9.22 -26.73 7.23
C ALA A 407 8.61 -27.57 8.37
N GLY A 408 7.39 -27.25 8.82
CA GLY A 408 6.80 -27.79 10.04
C GLY A 408 5.45 -28.48 9.90
N GLY A 409 4.76 -28.39 8.76
CA GLY A 409 3.46 -29.02 8.54
C GLY A 409 2.27 -28.44 9.35
N GLU A 410 2.52 -27.57 10.33
CA GLU A 410 1.48 -26.90 11.11
C GLU A 410 1.06 -25.57 10.46
N ALA A 411 -0.25 -25.41 10.27
CA ALA A 411 -0.92 -24.24 9.70
C ALA A 411 -1.20 -23.14 10.73
#